data_AF-A0A3B0V289-F1
#
_entry.id   AF-A0A3B0V289-F1
#
_cell.length_a   1.000
_cell.length_b   1.000
_cell.length_c   1.000
_cell.angle_alpha   90.00
_cell.angle_beta   90.00
_cell.angle_gamma   90.00
#
_symmetry.space_group_name_H-M   'P 1'
#
loop_
_entity.id
_entity.type
_entity.pdbx_description
1 polymer ?
#
loop_
_entity_poly.entity_id
_entity_poly.type
_entity_poly.pdbx_seq_one_letter_code
_entity_poly.pdbx_strand_id
1 'polypeptide(L)'
;DGTTGEDVTANIKTIKTIPHKLESSKTPIPPRLTIRGEVFIPLNDFEKINNDRERAGEEPFANPRNAAAGSLRQLDPNVTKKRPLNIFFYGLDKTILEQLKKQKKQLKEKFEPLIRQQKQLRQQVEPLIRQQKQLRQQVEPLIRQQEQLKEQFKPLTEQWKQLIKQSQPLIKQLNKQWKSLEYIKKLKFNTNPFAKKVKGINNAISLCREFENKRDTLNYEIDGAVVKVNSLPLQEELGAIARSPRWAIAYKFKEEQRETILENIEVQVGRTGALTPVAVLKAVKIGGVVVTSSTIHNQDEIDRLDVRIGDHVIIERAGAVIPKIVRVDKKKRTGKEKKFHIPNICPECGSHVIKTGSRHFCTGGLSCPAQLRKTIRHFTTKRAMDIEGLGDKNVDQLIEAGLIKDVADIYYLQKEDILGMERWAERSAENLLSSIEASKTPALDRLIYSLGIGSVGEQTAIALAREFRSLPALMAADEQRLQSLPDIGPETSKNIVNFFSEARNKDVLKRLEAAGVVFPEIKAGSEPKGSLAGKIFLFTGTLPTLRREEAKAMAEAAGAGTANGVTRKVDYLVAGDKAGGKYEKAVRLGITILNEEEFREMLAAQDG
;
A
#
# COMPACT_ATOMS: atom_id res chain seq x y z
N ASP A 1 10.46 -3.78 -1.11
CA ASP A 1 11.02 -3.01 0.03
C ASP A 1 12.46 -2.51 -0.18
N GLY A 2 13.06 -2.70 -1.37
CA GLY A 2 14.47 -2.36 -1.65
C GLY A 2 15.40 -3.57 -1.64
N THR A 3 14.95 -4.69 -1.06
CA THR A 3 15.62 -5.99 -1.03
C THR A 3 14.83 -7.04 -1.82
N THR A 4 13.54 -7.14 -1.54
CA THR A 4 12.57 -8.00 -2.20
C THR A 4 11.60 -7.16 -3.04
N GLY A 5 11.39 -7.58 -4.29
CA GLY A 5 10.44 -6.97 -5.24
C GLY A 5 9.37 -7.97 -5.66
N GLU A 6 8.34 -7.45 -6.34
CA GLU A 6 7.31 -8.26 -6.97
C GLU A 6 7.84 -8.84 -8.30
N ASP A 7 7.49 -10.10 -8.61
CA ASP A 7 7.80 -10.68 -9.91
C ASP A 7 6.78 -10.17 -10.95
N VAL A 8 7.26 -9.30 -11.84
CA VAL A 8 6.50 -8.72 -12.95
C VAL A 8 7.07 -9.16 -14.30
N THR A 9 7.75 -10.30 -14.38
CA THR A 9 8.46 -10.76 -15.58
C THR A 9 7.54 -10.87 -16.79
N ALA A 10 6.32 -11.40 -16.61
CA ALA A 10 5.36 -11.54 -17.70
C ALA A 10 4.91 -10.18 -18.26
N ASN A 11 4.75 -9.19 -17.39
CA ASN A 11 4.34 -7.82 -17.73
C ASN A 11 5.50 -7.04 -18.38
N ILE A 12 6.72 -7.16 -17.86
CA ILE A 12 7.91 -6.50 -18.43
C ILE A 12 8.16 -6.97 -19.87
N LYS A 13 7.93 -8.26 -20.18
CA LYS A 13 8.06 -8.83 -21.54
C LYS A 13 7.09 -8.22 -22.56
N THR A 14 6.07 -7.47 -22.13
CA THR A 14 5.16 -6.79 -23.07
C THR A 14 5.68 -5.42 -23.52
N ILE A 15 6.73 -4.88 -22.88
CA ILE A 15 7.32 -3.59 -23.22
C ILE A 15 8.23 -3.77 -24.44
N LYS A 16 7.82 -3.18 -25.58
CA LYS A 16 8.48 -3.37 -26.89
C LYS A 16 9.96 -2.97 -26.94
N THR A 17 10.38 -2.05 -26.07
CA THR A 17 11.75 -1.52 -26.04
C THR A 17 12.74 -2.41 -25.27
N ILE A 18 12.29 -3.53 -24.70
CA ILE A 18 13.13 -4.47 -23.95
C ILE A 18 13.57 -5.63 -24.84
N PRO A 19 14.88 -5.82 -25.08
CA PRO A 19 15.36 -6.99 -25.82
C PRO A 19 15.21 -8.26 -24.98
N HIS A 20 14.60 -9.30 -25.55
CA HIS A 20 14.41 -10.61 -24.89
C HIS A 20 15.63 -11.54 -25.03
N LYS A 21 16.47 -11.29 -26.05
CA LYS A 21 17.70 -12.03 -26.32
C LYS A 21 18.81 -11.03 -26.57
N LEU A 22 20.00 -11.33 -26.07
CA LEU A 22 21.20 -10.54 -26.31
C LEU A 22 22.14 -11.33 -27.21
N GLU A 23 22.60 -10.72 -28.30
CA GLU A 23 23.54 -11.34 -29.23
C GLU A 23 24.99 -11.08 -28.80
N SER A 24 25.79 -12.14 -28.72
CA SER A 24 27.18 -12.09 -28.21
C SER A 24 28.21 -11.61 -29.23
N SER A 25 27.82 -11.31 -30.46
CA SER A 25 28.74 -11.26 -31.62
C SER A 25 29.78 -10.14 -31.57
N LYS A 26 29.58 -9.06 -30.79
CA LYS A 26 30.52 -7.91 -30.70
C LYS A 26 30.77 -7.34 -29.31
N THR A 27 29.91 -7.62 -28.33
CA THR A 27 30.03 -7.10 -26.96
C THR A 27 30.01 -8.28 -25.99
N PRO A 28 31.04 -8.47 -25.14
CA PRO A 28 31.02 -9.60 -24.22
C PRO A 28 29.91 -9.40 -23.17
N ILE A 29 29.20 -10.48 -22.87
CA ILE A 29 28.03 -10.49 -21.97
C ILE A 29 28.35 -11.44 -20.80
N PRO A 30 28.22 -10.98 -19.54
CA PRO A 30 28.47 -11.86 -18.39
C PRO A 30 27.35 -12.92 -18.25
N PRO A 31 27.64 -14.08 -17.65
CA PRO A 31 26.64 -15.15 -17.45
C PRO A 31 25.41 -14.72 -16.65
N ARG A 32 25.56 -13.73 -15.75
CA ARG A 32 24.46 -13.07 -15.06
C ARG A 32 24.61 -11.57 -15.23
N LEU A 33 23.56 -10.93 -15.72
CA LEU A 33 23.49 -9.50 -15.98
C LEU A 33 22.21 -8.95 -15.36
N THR A 34 22.37 -8.08 -14.37
CA THR A 34 21.26 -7.33 -13.76
C THR A 34 21.36 -5.87 -14.18
N ILE A 35 20.34 -5.37 -14.85
CA ILE A 35 20.23 -3.98 -15.31
C ILE A 35 19.05 -3.35 -14.59
N ARG A 36 19.25 -2.12 -14.09
CA ARG A 36 18.22 -1.32 -13.43
C ARG A 36 17.71 -0.24 -14.38
N GLY A 37 16.40 -0.03 -14.37
CA GLY A 37 15.72 0.97 -15.18
C GLY A 37 14.41 1.43 -14.55
N GLU A 38 13.86 2.51 -15.11
CA GLU A 38 12.59 3.09 -14.69
C GLU A 38 11.57 2.92 -15.80
N VAL A 39 10.44 2.27 -15.50
CA VAL A 39 9.30 2.16 -16.41
C VAL A 39 8.45 3.42 -16.28
N PHE A 40 8.02 3.98 -17.41
CA PHE A 40 7.19 5.19 -17.47
C PHE A 40 6.18 5.11 -18.61
N ILE A 41 5.21 6.03 -18.61
CA ILE A 41 4.26 6.24 -19.71
C ILE A 41 4.51 7.64 -20.30
N PRO A 42 4.63 7.79 -21.63
CA PRO A 42 4.72 9.11 -22.27
C PRO A 42 3.50 9.99 -21.97
N LEU A 43 3.67 11.30 -21.93
CA LEU A 43 2.59 12.22 -21.53
C LEU A 43 1.38 12.15 -22.47
N ASN A 44 1.60 12.20 -23.79
CA ASN A 44 0.51 12.11 -24.77
C ASN A 44 -0.29 10.80 -24.63
N ASP A 45 0.40 9.71 -24.31
CA ASP A 45 -0.20 8.39 -24.12
C ASP A 45 -0.96 8.30 -22.79
N PHE A 46 -0.44 8.92 -21.73
CA PHE A 46 -1.09 9.03 -20.43
C PHE A 46 -2.40 9.82 -20.52
N GLU A 47 -2.40 10.97 -21.21
CA GLU A 47 -3.60 11.77 -21.44
C GLU A 47 -4.68 10.95 -22.17
N LYS A 48 -4.28 10.20 -23.21
CA LYS A 48 -5.20 9.32 -23.92
C LYS A 48 -5.82 8.26 -23.01
N ILE A 49 -5.02 7.61 -22.15
CA ILE A 49 -5.51 6.62 -21.19
C ILE A 49 -6.54 7.23 -20.24
N ASN A 50 -6.28 8.42 -19.72
CA ASN A 50 -7.22 9.07 -18.81
C ASN A 50 -8.51 9.47 -19.53
N ASN A 51 -8.43 10.01 -20.75
CA ASN A 51 -9.61 10.32 -21.55
C ASN A 51 -10.47 9.08 -21.82
N ASP A 52 -9.84 7.93 -22.13
CA ASP A 52 -10.56 6.66 -22.36
C ASP A 52 -11.21 6.13 -21.06
N ARG A 53 -10.55 6.32 -19.90
CA ARG A 53 -11.08 5.94 -18.58
C ARG A 53 -12.26 6.81 -18.17
N GLU A 54 -12.15 8.13 -18.36
CA GLU A 54 -13.23 9.08 -18.09
C GLU A 54 -14.46 8.79 -18.96
N ARG A 55 -14.26 8.49 -20.25
CA ARG A 55 -15.36 8.05 -21.14
C ARG A 55 -16.02 6.75 -20.70
N ALA A 56 -15.27 5.87 -20.02
CA ALA A 56 -15.78 4.62 -19.46
C ALA A 56 -16.34 4.77 -18.04
N GLY A 57 -16.40 5.99 -17.48
CA GLY A 57 -16.85 6.25 -16.11
C GLY A 57 -15.87 5.76 -15.03
N GLU A 58 -14.64 5.44 -15.41
CA GLU A 58 -13.58 5.02 -14.48
C GLU A 58 -12.79 6.22 -13.94
N GLU A 59 -12.29 6.09 -12.71
CA GLU A 59 -11.44 7.13 -12.12
C GLU A 59 -10.13 7.29 -12.91
N PRO A 60 -9.77 8.51 -13.37
CA PRO A 60 -8.52 8.74 -14.10
C PRO A 60 -7.32 8.49 -13.19
N PHE A 61 -6.18 8.12 -13.78
CA PHE A 61 -4.95 8.01 -13.02
C PHE A 61 -4.46 9.41 -12.63
N ALA A 62 -4.07 9.58 -11.36
CA ALA A 62 -3.60 10.87 -10.86
C ALA A 62 -2.34 11.40 -11.56
N ASN A 63 -1.45 10.51 -12.02
CA ASN A 63 -0.21 10.89 -12.71
C ASN A 63 0.38 9.72 -13.53
N PRO A 64 1.30 10.00 -14.47
CA PRO A 64 1.98 8.99 -15.27
C PRO A 64 2.70 7.91 -14.45
N ARG A 65 3.26 8.23 -13.28
CA ARG A 65 3.95 7.26 -12.41
C ARG A 65 3.00 6.22 -11.84
N ASN A 66 1.83 6.65 -11.34
CA ASN A 66 0.79 5.77 -10.84
C ASN A 66 0.18 4.94 -11.97
N ALA A 67 -0.06 5.55 -13.13
CA ALA A 67 -0.52 4.85 -14.32
C ALA A 67 0.48 3.76 -14.75
N ALA A 68 1.78 4.06 -14.77
CA ALA A 68 2.83 3.10 -15.10
C ALA A 68 2.90 1.95 -14.09
N ALA A 69 2.89 2.26 -12.78
CA ALA A 69 2.93 1.26 -11.73
C ALA A 69 1.70 0.35 -11.74
N GLY A 70 0.50 0.93 -11.86
CA GLY A 70 -0.76 0.18 -11.97
C GLY A 70 -0.83 -0.67 -13.22
N SER A 71 -0.31 -0.16 -14.35
CA SER A 71 -0.21 -0.91 -15.61
C SER A 71 0.75 -2.08 -15.52
N LEU A 72 1.86 -1.95 -14.77
CA LEU A 72 2.89 -2.97 -14.68
C LEU A 72 2.56 -4.09 -13.68
N ARG A 73 1.65 -3.86 -12.73
CA ARG A 73 1.27 -4.79 -11.66
C ARG A 73 -0.04 -5.54 -11.93
N GLN A 74 -0.43 -5.65 -13.20
CA GLN A 74 -1.62 -6.40 -13.60
C GLN A 74 -1.39 -7.90 -13.44
N LEU A 75 -2.41 -8.64 -12.98
CA LEU A 75 -2.35 -10.10 -12.92
C LEU A 75 -2.36 -10.73 -14.31
N ASP A 76 -3.11 -10.14 -15.25
CA ASP A 76 -3.13 -10.54 -16.67
C ASP A 76 -2.18 -9.67 -17.50
N PRO A 77 -1.09 -10.23 -18.05
CA PRO A 77 -0.15 -9.50 -18.90
C PRO A 77 -0.76 -8.96 -20.19
N ASN A 78 -1.89 -9.49 -20.65
CA ASN A 78 -2.56 -8.95 -21.84
C ASN A 78 -3.14 -7.56 -21.59
N VAL A 79 -3.48 -7.23 -20.33
CA VAL A 79 -3.86 -5.86 -19.94
C VAL A 79 -2.65 -4.95 -20.05
N THR A 80 -1.50 -5.36 -19.50
CA THR A 80 -0.22 -4.62 -19.60
C THR A 80 0.19 -4.38 -21.05
N LYS A 81 0.02 -5.38 -21.93
CA LYS A 81 0.36 -5.31 -23.35
C LYS A 81 -0.39 -4.22 -24.11
N LYS A 82 -1.60 -3.88 -23.68
CA LYS A 82 -2.40 -2.78 -24.26
C LYS A 82 -1.96 -1.41 -23.77
N ARG A 83 -1.14 -1.34 -22.72
CA ARG A 83 -0.66 -0.08 -22.13
C ARG A 83 0.63 0.37 -22.84
N PRO A 84 0.77 1.65 -23.21
CA PRO A 84 1.93 2.22 -23.89
C PRO A 84 3.11 2.46 -22.91
N LEU A 85 3.56 1.39 -22.24
CA LEU A 85 4.69 1.44 -21.34
C LEU A 85 6.01 1.58 -22.11
N ASN A 86 6.92 2.37 -21.56
CA ASN A 86 8.30 2.49 -22.01
C ASN A 86 9.26 2.42 -20.82
N ILE A 87 10.56 2.26 -21.08
CA ILE A 87 11.57 2.10 -20.02
C ILE A 87 12.88 2.79 -20.40
N PHE A 88 13.53 3.39 -19.40
CA PHE A 88 14.92 3.83 -19.50
C PHE A 88 15.81 3.10 -18.51
N PHE A 89 16.88 2.47 -19.01
CA PHE A 89 17.88 1.81 -18.21
C PHE A 89 18.99 2.78 -17.80
N TYR A 90 19.40 2.74 -16.52
CA TYR A 90 20.30 3.74 -15.95
C TYR A 90 21.46 3.16 -15.13
N GLY A 91 21.53 1.85 -14.93
CA GLY A 91 22.58 1.26 -14.10
C GLY A 91 22.73 -0.24 -14.22
N LEU A 92 23.93 -0.72 -13.92
CA LEU A 92 24.23 -2.13 -13.72
C LEU A 92 24.25 -2.42 -12.22
N ASP A 93 23.82 -3.61 -11.82
CA ASP A 93 23.93 -4.01 -10.42
C ASP A 93 25.37 -4.38 -10.03
N LYS A 94 25.72 -4.14 -8.76
CA LYS A 94 27.05 -4.37 -8.17
C LYS A 94 27.47 -5.84 -8.20
N THR A 95 26.49 -6.75 -8.17
CA THR A 95 26.71 -8.20 -8.15
C THR A 95 27.54 -8.69 -9.33
N ILE A 96 27.50 -8.02 -10.49
CA ILE A 96 28.30 -8.40 -11.65
C ILE A 96 29.79 -8.13 -11.41
N LEU A 97 30.14 -6.94 -10.90
CA LEU A 97 31.52 -6.56 -10.63
C LEU A 97 32.09 -7.38 -9.46
N GLU A 98 31.30 -7.62 -8.42
CA GLU A 98 31.69 -8.47 -7.30
C GLU A 98 31.87 -9.93 -7.70
N GLN A 99 30.99 -10.49 -8.54
CA GLN A 99 31.13 -11.86 -9.07
C GLN A 99 32.39 -11.99 -9.93
N LEU A 100 32.65 -11.03 -10.81
CA LEU A 100 33.86 -11.01 -11.63
C LEU A 100 35.13 -10.85 -10.78
N LYS A 101 35.11 -10.00 -9.75
CA LYS A 101 36.19 -9.85 -8.76
C LYS A 101 36.39 -11.15 -7.97
N LYS A 102 35.32 -11.82 -7.52
CA LYS A 102 35.35 -13.09 -6.76
C LYS A 102 35.86 -14.25 -7.60
N GLN A 103 35.40 -14.40 -8.85
CA GLN A 103 35.90 -15.39 -9.79
C GLN A 103 37.39 -15.18 -10.06
N LYS A 104 37.83 -13.93 -10.28
CA LYS A 104 39.26 -13.61 -10.45
C LYS A 104 40.08 -13.95 -9.20
N LYS A 105 39.56 -13.67 -8.00
CA LYS A 105 40.23 -13.99 -6.72
C LYS A 105 40.35 -15.51 -6.53
N GLN A 106 39.26 -16.26 -6.69
CA GLN A 106 39.24 -17.72 -6.58
C GLN A 106 40.18 -18.40 -7.57
N LEU A 107 40.19 -17.94 -8.83
CA LEU A 107 41.14 -18.45 -9.82
C LEU A 107 42.59 -18.08 -9.44
N LYS A 108 42.85 -16.87 -8.94
CA LYS A 108 44.21 -16.49 -8.48
C LYS A 108 44.68 -17.38 -7.32
N GLU A 109 43.81 -17.64 -6.34
CA GLU A 109 44.11 -18.53 -5.20
C GLU A 109 44.40 -19.96 -5.63
N LYS A 110 43.74 -20.47 -6.68
CA LYS A 110 44.07 -21.78 -7.28
C LYS A 110 45.41 -21.78 -8.02
N PHE A 111 45.79 -20.67 -8.66
CA PHE A 111 47.03 -20.55 -9.42
C PHE A 111 48.26 -20.30 -8.55
N GLU A 112 48.12 -19.56 -7.44
CA GLU A 112 49.23 -19.16 -6.57
C GLU A 112 50.10 -20.34 -6.05
N PRO A 113 49.53 -21.44 -5.49
CA PRO A 113 50.32 -22.57 -5.03
C PRO A 113 51.00 -23.31 -6.19
N LEU A 114 50.32 -23.42 -7.33
CA LEU A 114 50.86 -24.07 -8.52
C LEU A 114 52.02 -23.27 -9.14
N ILE A 115 51.92 -21.93 -9.18
CA ILE A 115 53.01 -21.04 -9.63
C ILE A 115 54.22 -21.14 -8.70
N ARG A 116 54.00 -21.21 -7.38
CA ARG A 116 55.06 -21.44 -6.39
C ARG A 116 55.76 -22.78 -6.62
N GLN A 117 54.98 -23.85 -6.84
CA GLN A 117 55.49 -25.18 -7.13
C GLN A 117 56.29 -25.23 -8.45
N GLN A 118 55.78 -24.61 -9.52
CA GLN A 118 56.49 -24.49 -10.80
C GLN A 118 57.80 -23.70 -10.66
N LYS A 119 57.80 -22.62 -9.87
CA LYS A 119 59.00 -21.83 -9.60
C LYS A 119 60.05 -22.61 -8.79
N GLN A 120 59.63 -23.36 -7.78
CA GLN A 120 60.50 -24.25 -7.01
C GLN A 120 61.10 -25.36 -7.88
N LEU A 121 60.29 -26.04 -8.69
CA LEU A 121 60.77 -27.04 -9.64
C LEU A 121 61.75 -26.44 -10.65
N ARG A 122 61.46 -25.24 -11.18
CA ARG A 122 62.39 -24.55 -12.08
C ARG A 122 63.71 -24.24 -11.38
N GLN A 123 63.69 -23.76 -10.14
CA GLN A 123 64.91 -23.52 -9.35
C GLN A 123 65.71 -24.79 -9.04
N GLN A 124 65.05 -25.94 -8.91
CA GLN A 124 65.72 -27.23 -8.73
C GLN A 124 66.32 -27.74 -10.05
N VAL A 125 65.61 -27.54 -11.16
CA VAL A 125 66.00 -28.05 -12.49
C VAL A 125 67.05 -27.16 -13.18
N GLU A 126 67.03 -25.85 -12.96
CA GLU A 126 67.93 -24.87 -13.61
C GLU A 126 69.43 -25.08 -13.32
N PRO A 127 69.89 -25.45 -12.11
CA PRO A 127 71.28 -25.87 -11.87
C PRO A 127 71.60 -27.25 -12.47
N LEU A 128 70.63 -28.17 -12.53
CA LEU A 128 70.79 -29.51 -13.14
C LEU A 128 70.93 -29.44 -14.66
N ILE A 129 70.22 -28.50 -15.31
CA ILE A 129 70.37 -28.21 -16.75
C ILE A 129 71.74 -27.58 -17.05
N ARG A 130 72.29 -26.76 -16.15
CA ARG A 130 73.60 -26.11 -16.33
C ARG A 130 74.78 -27.10 -16.31
N GLN A 131 74.63 -28.29 -15.71
CA GLN A 131 75.64 -29.35 -15.70
C GLN A 131 75.30 -30.50 -16.67
N GLN A 132 75.05 -30.15 -17.93
CA GLN A 132 74.75 -31.12 -18.97
C GLN A 132 76.02 -31.86 -19.45
N LYS A 133 76.49 -32.85 -18.68
CA LYS A 133 77.09 -34.07 -19.27
C LYS A 133 77.20 -35.32 -18.38
N GLN A 134 76.85 -35.31 -17.08
CA GLN A 134 76.99 -36.52 -16.24
C GLN A 134 75.78 -36.98 -15.43
N LEU A 135 74.63 -36.29 -15.46
CA LEU A 135 73.49 -36.62 -14.58
C LEU A 135 72.15 -36.83 -15.33
N ARG A 136 72.14 -37.56 -16.45
CA ARG A 136 70.88 -37.87 -17.17
C ARG A 136 69.93 -38.82 -16.42
N GLN A 137 70.42 -39.62 -15.45
CA GLN A 137 69.56 -40.59 -14.74
C GLN A 137 68.86 -40.04 -13.48
N GLN A 138 69.35 -38.93 -12.89
CA GLN A 138 68.75 -38.35 -11.67
C GLN A 138 67.73 -37.23 -11.97
N VAL A 139 67.73 -36.68 -13.19
CA VAL A 139 66.87 -35.55 -13.59
C VAL A 139 65.55 -36.02 -14.23
N GLU A 140 65.52 -37.26 -14.75
CA GLU A 140 64.37 -37.86 -15.44
C GLU A 140 63.06 -37.84 -14.62
N PRO A 141 63.04 -38.16 -13.31
CA PRO A 141 61.82 -38.12 -12.51
C PRO A 141 61.28 -36.69 -12.37
N LEU A 142 62.17 -35.70 -12.23
CA LEU A 142 61.82 -34.28 -12.07
C LEU A 142 61.33 -33.67 -13.39
N ILE A 143 61.89 -34.08 -14.53
CA ILE A 143 61.39 -33.69 -15.86
C ILE A 143 59.97 -34.23 -16.07
N ARG A 144 59.73 -35.52 -15.76
CA ARG A 144 58.38 -36.11 -15.83
C ARG A 144 57.40 -35.41 -14.90
N GLN A 145 57.82 -35.04 -13.69
CA GLN A 145 57.00 -34.29 -12.74
C GLN A 145 56.70 -32.86 -13.24
N GLN A 146 57.67 -32.20 -13.88
CA GLN A 146 57.50 -30.90 -14.52
C GLN A 146 56.54 -30.97 -15.72
N GLU A 147 56.59 -32.04 -16.52
CA GLU A 147 55.68 -32.27 -17.64
C GLU A 147 54.27 -32.63 -17.18
N GLN A 148 54.12 -33.48 -16.16
CA GLN A 148 52.81 -33.76 -15.53
C GLN A 148 52.18 -32.48 -14.96
N LEU A 149 52.97 -31.64 -14.28
CA LEU A 149 52.49 -30.34 -13.82
C LEU A 149 52.10 -29.44 -14.99
N LYS A 150 52.88 -29.37 -16.07
CA LYS A 150 52.49 -28.61 -17.28
C LYS A 150 51.17 -29.09 -17.88
N GLU A 151 50.91 -30.40 -17.94
CA GLU A 151 49.63 -30.94 -18.41
C GLU A 151 48.48 -30.69 -17.42
N GLN A 152 48.71 -30.78 -16.10
CA GLN A 152 47.72 -30.36 -15.09
C GLN A 152 47.40 -28.86 -15.16
N PHE A 153 48.38 -28.03 -15.49
CA PHE A 153 48.21 -26.60 -15.71
C PHE A 153 47.38 -26.32 -16.97
N LYS A 154 47.46 -27.13 -18.02
CA LYS A 154 46.89 -26.84 -19.34
C LYS A 154 45.38 -26.53 -19.30
N PRO A 155 44.49 -27.35 -18.71
CA PRO A 155 43.06 -27.03 -18.63
C PRO A 155 42.76 -25.82 -17.74
N LEU A 156 43.48 -25.65 -16.63
CA LEU A 156 43.35 -24.48 -15.75
C LEU A 156 43.83 -23.20 -16.43
N THR A 157 44.91 -23.26 -17.21
CA THR A 157 45.51 -22.14 -17.93
C THR A 157 44.63 -21.73 -19.11
N GLU A 158 44.04 -22.68 -19.82
CA GLU A 158 43.04 -22.39 -20.84
C GLU A 158 41.76 -21.81 -20.22
N GLN A 159 41.28 -22.33 -19.08
CA GLN A 159 40.20 -21.71 -18.32
C GLN A 159 40.55 -20.29 -17.87
N TRP A 160 41.77 -20.04 -17.35
CA TRP A 160 42.23 -18.73 -16.90
C TRP A 160 42.38 -17.74 -18.06
N LYS A 161 42.96 -18.18 -19.19
CA LYS A 161 43.06 -17.40 -20.42
C LYS A 161 41.68 -17.07 -20.98
N GLN A 162 40.75 -18.02 -21.00
CA GLN A 162 39.39 -17.81 -21.48
C GLN A 162 38.63 -16.84 -20.57
N LEU A 163 38.75 -17.00 -19.25
CA LEU A 163 38.11 -16.12 -18.26
C LEU A 163 38.71 -14.71 -18.31
N ILE A 164 40.03 -14.56 -18.50
CA ILE A 164 40.69 -13.26 -18.67
C ILE A 164 40.30 -12.60 -19.99
N LYS A 165 40.31 -13.36 -21.09
CA LYS A 165 39.87 -12.89 -22.41
C LYS A 165 38.41 -12.40 -22.39
N GLN A 166 37.55 -13.03 -21.57
CA GLN A 166 36.14 -12.66 -21.40
C GLN A 166 35.92 -11.53 -20.39
N SER A 167 36.65 -11.48 -19.26
CA SER A 167 36.37 -10.57 -18.13
C SER A 167 37.24 -9.32 -18.07
N GLN A 168 38.51 -9.40 -18.48
CA GLN A 168 39.48 -8.32 -18.33
C GLN A 168 39.13 -7.05 -19.15
N PRO A 169 38.57 -7.15 -20.37
CA PRO A 169 38.07 -5.98 -21.11
C PRO A 169 36.86 -5.34 -20.41
N LEU A 170 35.92 -6.13 -19.91
CA LEU A 170 34.71 -5.62 -19.22
C LEU A 170 35.05 -4.93 -17.91
N ILE A 171 35.91 -5.53 -17.07
CA ILE A 171 36.30 -4.96 -15.77
C ILE A 171 37.07 -3.65 -15.96
N LYS A 172 37.94 -3.56 -16.98
CA LYS A 172 38.70 -2.33 -17.28
C LYS A 172 37.81 -1.24 -17.91
N GLN A 173 36.77 -1.62 -18.66
CA GLN A 173 35.84 -0.69 -19.31
C GLN A 173 34.72 -0.21 -18.37
N LEU A 174 34.22 -1.04 -17.46
CA LEU A 174 33.09 -0.75 -16.57
C LEU A 174 33.54 -0.19 -15.21
N ASN A 175 34.54 0.68 -15.17
CA ASN A 175 34.99 1.34 -13.93
C ASN A 175 34.37 2.75 -13.75
N LYS A 176 33.55 3.18 -14.72
CA LYS A 176 32.87 4.48 -14.72
C LYS A 176 31.38 4.30 -15.02
N GLN A 177 30.53 5.01 -14.30
CA GLN A 177 29.07 5.05 -14.51
C GLN A 177 28.72 5.35 -15.96
N TRP A 178 29.40 6.33 -16.57
CA TRP A 178 29.18 6.69 -17.97
C TRP A 178 29.50 5.54 -18.94
N LYS A 179 30.55 4.76 -18.66
CA LYS A 179 30.90 3.57 -19.45
C LYS A 179 29.90 2.44 -19.28
N SER A 180 29.31 2.30 -18.09
CA SER A 180 28.18 1.40 -17.86
C SER A 180 26.97 1.77 -18.70
N LEU A 181 26.62 3.07 -18.81
CA LEU A 181 25.54 3.52 -19.68
C LEU A 181 25.83 3.27 -21.17
N GLU A 182 27.07 3.53 -21.63
CA GLU A 182 27.49 3.20 -23.00
C GLU A 182 27.38 1.70 -23.28
N TYR A 183 27.75 0.85 -22.31
CA TYR A 183 27.63 -0.60 -22.42
C TYR A 183 26.17 -1.06 -22.51
N ILE A 184 25.28 -0.56 -21.65
CA ILE A 184 23.83 -0.82 -21.70
C ILE A 184 23.27 -0.45 -23.09
N LYS A 185 23.66 0.71 -23.62
CA LYS A 185 23.24 1.16 -24.96
C LYS A 185 23.75 0.24 -26.07
N LYS A 186 25.00 -0.25 -25.98
CA LYS A 186 25.56 -1.23 -26.94
C LYS A 186 24.79 -2.54 -26.94
N LEU A 187 24.27 -2.95 -25.80
CA LEU A 187 23.38 -4.11 -25.64
C LEU A 187 21.93 -3.85 -26.12
N LYS A 188 21.67 -2.72 -26.78
CA LYS A 188 20.36 -2.32 -27.34
C LYS A 188 19.27 -2.02 -26.30
N PHE A 189 19.62 -1.92 -25.02
CA PHE A 189 18.70 -1.41 -24.01
C PHE A 189 18.52 0.11 -24.17
N ASN A 190 17.28 0.56 -24.04
CA ASN A 190 16.92 1.97 -24.17
C ASN A 190 17.51 2.81 -23.01
N THR A 191 18.46 3.69 -23.30
CA THR A 191 19.01 4.62 -22.31
C THR A 191 18.50 6.03 -22.57
N ASN A 192 18.36 6.83 -21.51
CA ASN A 192 17.85 8.19 -21.65
C ASN A 192 18.79 9.02 -22.56
N PRO A 193 18.30 9.56 -23.70
CA PRO A 193 19.14 10.28 -24.66
C PRO A 193 19.69 11.59 -24.10
N PHE A 194 19.11 12.12 -23.03
CA PHE A 194 19.50 13.36 -22.38
C PHE A 194 20.54 13.20 -21.27
N ALA A 195 20.95 11.96 -20.96
CA ALA A 195 22.05 11.74 -20.02
C ALA A 195 23.33 12.40 -20.55
N LYS A 196 24.02 13.20 -19.73
CA LYS A 196 25.32 13.83 -20.07
C LYS A 196 26.37 13.57 -19.00
N LYS A 197 27.62 13.43 -19.44
CA LYS A 197 28.81 13.43 -18.56
C LYS A 197 29.35 14.85 -18.46
N VAL A 198 29.39 15.39 -17.25
CA VAL A 198 29.92 16.73 -16.96
C VAL A 198 31.10 16.67 -15.99
N LYS A 199 31.95 17.70 -15.99
CA LYS A 199 33.08 17.86 -15.05
C LYS A 199 32.75 19.00 -14.08
N GLY A 200 32.83 18.73 -12.78
CA GLY A 200 32.58 19.72 -11.72
C GLY A 200 31.09 19.92 -11.39
N ILE A 201 30.83 20.34 -10.14
CA ILE A 201 29.46 20.48 -9.60
C ILE A 201 28.68 21.62 -10.26
N ASN A 202 29.33 22.73 -10.59
CA ASN A 202 28.67 23.88 -11.23
C ASN A 202 28.06 23.50 -12.58
N ASN A 203 28.78 22.73 -13.40
CA ASN A 203 28.26 22.24 -14.67
C ASN A 203 27.10 21.25 -14.50
N ALA A 204 27.13 20.43 -13.44
CA ALA A 204 26.00 19.56 -13.10
C ALA A 204 24.76 20.36 -12.70
N ILE A 205 24.92 21.39 -11.87
CA ILE A 205 23.83 22.28 -11.45
C ILE A 205 23.26 23.05 -12.65
N SER A 206 24.12 23.60 -13.52
CA SER A 206 23.69 24.29 -14.73
C SER A 206 22.87 23.37 -15.64
N LEU A 207 23.27 22.10 -15.77
CA LEU A 207 22.51 21.11 -16.54
C LEU A 207 21.16 20.79 -15.87
N CYS A 208 21.12 20.68 -14.53
CA CYS A 208 19.86 20.47 -13.81
C CYS A 208 18.89 21.64 -14.07
N ARG A 209 19.36 22.89 -14.00
CA ARG A 209 18.57 24.10 -14.31
C ARG A 209 18.12 24.16 -15.76
N GLU A 210 18.97 23.73 -16.70
CA GLU A 210 18.60 23.62 -18.13
C GLU A 210 17.40 22.69 -18.29
N PHE A 211 17.41 21.53 -17.64
CA PHE A 211 16.29 20.56 -17.70
C PHE A 211 15.08 20.98 -16.89
N GLU A 212 15.27 21.72 -15.80
CA GLU A 212 14.16 22.34 -15.07
C GLU A 212 13.36 23.27 -15.99
N ASN A 213 14.04 24.10 -16.79
CA ASN A 213 13.40 24.99 -17.76
C ASN A 213 12.81 24.25 -18.99
N LYS A 214 13.36 23.10 -19.35
CA LYS A 214 12.90 22.29 -20.51
C LYS A 214 11.91 21.19 -20.13
N ARG A 215 11.55 21.05 -18.85
CA ARG A 215 10.75 19.91 -18.36
C ARG A 215 9.44 19.74 -19.14
N ASP A 216 8.78 20.86 -19.46
CA ASP A 216 7.48 20.86 -20.16
C ASP A 216 7.58 20.57 -21.66
N THR A 217 8.80 20.51 -22.21
CA THR A 217 9.04 20.16 -23.62
C THR A 217 9.25 18.66 -23.83
N LEU A 218 9.38 17.89 -22.75
CA LEU A 218 9.61 16.45 -22.81
C LEU A 218 8.26 15.72 -22.92
N ASN A 219 8.19 14.68 -23.74
CA ASN A 219 7.01 13.81 -23.83
C ASN A 219 6.92 12.80 -22.67
N TYR A 220 7.53 13.09 -21.52
CA TYR A 220 7.44 12.28 -20.31
C TYR A 220 7.75 13.16 -19.11
N GLU A 221 7.14 12.82 -17.98
CA GLU A 221 7.31 13.59 -16.76
C GLU A 221 8.67 13.34 -16.11
N ILE A 222 9.30 14.40 -15.60
CA ILE A 222 10.49 14.35 -14.76
C ILE A 222 10.30 15.22 -13.52
N ASP A 223 10.68 14.69 -12.35
CA ASP A 223 10.57 15.40 -11.07
C ASP A 223 11.92 15.97 -10.58
N GLY A 224 12.95 15.86 -11.42
CA GLY A 224 14.30 16.30 -11.13
C GLY A 224 15.35 15.64 -12.02
N ALA A 225 16.61 15.79 -11.62
CA ALA A 225 17.75 15.15 -12.25
C ALA A 225 18.56 14.36 -11.22
N VAL A 226 19.17 13.24 -11.61
CA VAL A 226 20.03 12.45 -10.72
C VAL A 226 21.50 12.72 -11.04
N VAL A 227 22.21 13.34 -10.09
CA VAL A 227 23.65 13.58 -10.19
C VAL A 227 24.38 12.41 -9.53
N LYS A 228 25.28 11.75 -10.28
CA LYS A 228 26.04 10.58 -9.82
C LYS A 228 27.54 10.82 -9.96
N VAL A 229 28.31 10.44 -8.94
CA VAL A 229 29.78 10.35 -9.06
C VAL A 229 30.13 9.35 -10.16
N ASN A 230 30.93 9.77 -11.14
CA ASN A 230 31.17 8.95 -12.32
C ASN A 230 32.13 7.77 -12.06
N SER A 231 33.02 7.85 -11.07
CA SER A 231 33.98 6.77 -10.75
C SER A 231 33.32 5.69 -9.89
N LEU A 232 33.21 4.46 -10.37
CA LEU A 232 32.63 3.36 -9.57
C LEU A 232 33.48 3.01 -8.34
N PRO A 233 34.83 3.02 -8.38
CA PRO A 233 35.64 2.87 -7.16
C PRO A 233 35.31 3.90 -6.08
N LEU A 234 35.10 5.17 -6.47
CA LEU A 234 34.69 6.20 -5.50
C LEU A 234 33.26 5.97 -4.99
N GLN A 235 32.36 5.39 -5.80
CA GLN A 235 31.04 5.00 -5.31
C GLN A 235 31.11 3.88 -4.26
N GLU A 236 32.03 2.91 -4.43
CA GLU A 236 32.29 1.85 -3.46
C GLU A 236 32.82 2.44 -2.14
N GLU A 237 33.81 3.33 -2.23
CA GLU A 237 34.42 4.02 -1.07
C GLU A 237 33.42 4.91 -0.32
N LEU A 238 32.61 5.70 -1.05
CA LEU A 238 31.60 6.57 -0.45
C LEU A 238 30.48 5.77 0.25
N GLY A 239 30.16 4.57 -0.25
CA GLY A 239 29.17 3.69 0.35
C GLY A 239 27.72 4.21 0.27
N ALA A 240 26.90 3.77 1.22
CA ALA A 240 25.48 4.13 1.35
C ALA A 240 25.11 4.31 2.82
N ILE A 241 24.08 5.11 3.08
CA ILE A 241 23.35 5.14 4.36
C ILE A 241 22.14 4.21 4.27
N ALA A 242 21.38 4.03 5.37
CA ALA A 242 20.32 3.02 5.51
C ALA A 242 19.34 2.91 4.33
N ARG A 243 19.04 4.02 3.62
CA ARG A 243 18.09 4.02 2.49
C ARG A 243 18.61 4.67 1.20
N SER A 244 19.85 5.19 1.16
CA SER A 244 20.34 5.93 -0.02
C SER A 244 21.86 5.89 -0.21
N PRO A 245 22.36 5.94 -1.46
CA PRO A 245 23.80 6.02 -1.73
C PRO A 245 24.37 7.40 -1.37
N ARG A 246 25.62 7.45 -0.89
CA ARG A 246 26.32 8.72 -0.60
C ARG A 246 26.91 9.38 -1.86
N TRP A 247 26.98 8.63 -2.96
CA TRP A 247 27.61 9.04 -4.22
C TRP A 247 26.61 9.51 -5.28
N ALA A 248 25.31 9.57 -4.97
CA ALA A 248 24.29 10.09 -5.86
C ALA A 248 23.26 10.93 -5.10
N ILE A 249 22.76 11.97 -5.75
CA ILE A 249 21.71 12.84 -5.21
C ILE A 249 20.66 13.11 -6.29
N ALA A 250 19.40 13.12 -5.88
CA ALA A 250 18.30 13.60 -6.71
C ALA A 250 18.16 15.12 -6.50
N TYR A 251 18.53 15.89 -7.52
CA TYR A 251 18.25 17.32 -7.60
C TYR A 251 16.79 17.49 -8.02
N LYS A 252 15.90 17.73 -7.05
CA LYS A 252 14.48 17.97 -7.32
C LYS A 252 14.28 19.38 -7.86
N PHE A 253 13.43 19.51 -8.88
CA PHE A 253 13.06 20.81 -9.43
C PHE A 253 12.13 21.55 -8.47
N LYS A 254 12.11 22.87 -8.57
CA LYS A 254 11.15 23.69 -7.83
C LYS A 254 9.73 23.34 -8.31
N GLU A 255 8.86 23.14 -7.33
CA GLU A 255 7.43 22.94 -7.58
C GLU A 255 6.89 24.19 -8.28
N GLU A 256 6.16 23.98 -9.37
CA GLU A 256 5.54 25.08 -10.09
C GLU A 256 4.44 25.67 -9.21
N GLN A 257 4.50 26.97 -8.97
CA GLN A 257 3.41 27.69 -8.35
C GLN A 257 2.71 28.54 -9.42
N ARG A 258 1.39 28.53 -9.36
CA ARG A 258 0.55 29.37 -10.22
C ARG A 258 -0.49 30.07 -9.35
N GLU A 259 -0.77 31.30 -9.72
CA GLU A 259 -1.87 32.05 -9.14
C GLU A 259 -3.13 31.79 -9.95
N THR A 260 -4.25 31.58 -9.27
CA THR A 260 -5.59 31.54 -9.87
C THR A 260 -6.63 32.13 -8.92
N ILE A 261 -7.89 32.18 -9.33
CA ILE A 261 -9.01 32.69 -8.53
C ILE A 261 -9.80 31.50 -7.99
N LEU A 262 -10.13 31.55 -6.70
CA LEU A 262 -11.07 30.63 -6.07
C LEU A 262 -12.50 31.08 -6.35
N GLU A 263 -13.18 30.42 -7.27
CA GLU A 263 -14.53 30.80 -7.72
C GLU A 263 -15.61 30.30 -6.76
N ASN A 264 -15.43 29.10 -6.20
CA ASN A 264 -16.36 28.52 -5.22
C ASN A 264 -15.65 27.47 -4.35
N ILE A 265 -16.30 27.05 -3.26
CA ILE A 265 -15.93 25.84 -2.51
C ILE A 265 -17.14 24.91 -2.49
N GLU A 266 -16.96 23.71 -3.01
CA GLU A 266 -17.95 22.64 -2.97
C GLU A 266 -17.61 21.63 -1.89
N VAL A 267 -18.62 20.93 -1.36
CA VAL A 267 -18.42 19.91 -0.33
C VAL A 267 -18.76 18.55 -0.90
N GLN A 268 -17.75 17.68 -0.98
CA GLN A 268 -17.93 16.30 -1.38
C GLN A 268 -18.11 15.42 -0.15
N VAL A 269 -19.07 14.51 -0.19
CA VAL A 269 -19.28 13.53 0.89
C VAL A 269 -18.63 12.22 0.49
N GLY A 270 -17.65 11.78 1.27
CA GLY A 270 -16.96 10.51 1.04
C GLY A 270 -17.77 9.30 1.47
N ARG A 271 -17.27 8.11 1.10
CA ARG A 271 -17.86 6.79 1.40
C ARG A 271 -18.05 6.49 2.89
N THR A 272 -17.37 7.23 3.76
CA THR A 272 -17.46 7.13 5.22
C THR A 272 -18.27 8.28 5.83
N GLY A 273 -18.97 9.05 5.00
CA GLY A 273 -19.67 10.26 5.39
C GLY A 273 -18.76 11.48 5.57
N ALA A 274 -17.46 11.40 5.33
CA ALA A 274 -16.55 12.53 5.55
C ALA A 274 -16.84 13.68 4.54
N LEU A 275 -17.11 14.88 5.04
CA LEU A 275 -17.31 16.08 4.23
C LEU A 275 -15.95 16.72 3.93
N THR A 276 -15.58 16.75 2.66
CA THR A 276 -14.30 17.28 2.17
C THR A 276 -14.54 18.53 1.34
N PRO A 277 -14.02 19.71 1.75
CA PRO A 277 -14.11 20.92 0.95
C PRO A 277 -13.15 20.84 -0.25
N VAL A 278 -13.68 21.14 -1.43
CA VAL A 278 -12.96 21.18 -2.70
C VAL A 278 -13.11 22.58 -3.28
N ALA A 279 -11.98 23.25 -3.48
CA ALA A 279 -11.90 24.50 -4.19
C ALA A 279 -12.26 24.29 -5.66
N VAL A 280 -13.19 25.08 -6.16
CA VAL A 280 -13.44 25.28 -7.59
C VAL A 280 -12.65 26.50 -8.01
N LEU A 281 -11.73 26.31 -8.94
CA LEU A 281 -10.73 27.28 -9.35
C LEU A 281 -11.00 27.73 -10.78
N LYS A 282 -10.77 29.01 -11.05
CA LYS A 282 -10.63 29.49 -12.42
C LYS A 282 -9.53 28.68 -13.10
N ALA A 283 -9.82 28.16 -14.30
CA ALA A 283 -8.92 27.26 -15.01
C ALA A 283 -7.50 27.86 -15.16
N VAL A 284 -6.49 27.14 -14.69
CA VAL A 284 -5.09 27.57 -14.75
C VAL A 284 -4.17 26.43 -15.17
N LYS A 285 -3.19 26.71 -16.02
CA LYS A 285 -2.22 25.71 -16.50
C LYS A 285 -1.01 25.66 -15.56
N ILE A 286 -0.74 24.48 -14.98
CA ILE A 286 0.37 24.22 -14.04
C ILE A 286 1.02 22.87 -14.36
N GLY A 287 2.30 22.87 -14.74
CA GLY A 287 3.02 21.66 -15.13
C GLY A 287 2.31 20.90 -16.26
N GLY A 288 1.96 21.60 -17.34
CA GLY A 288 1.34 21.02 -18.54
C GLY A 288 -0.18 20.76 -18.46
N VAL A 289 -0.77 20.62 -17.27
CA VAL A 289 -2.18 20.26 -17.07
C VAL A 289 -3.02 21.48 -16.68
N VAL A 290 -4.26 21.54 -17.14
CA VAL A 290 -5.24 22.54 -16.71
C VAL A 290 -5.87 22.08 -15.40
N VAL A 291 -5.73 22.89 -14.36
CA VAL A 291 -6.32 22.65 -13.04
C VAL A 291 -7.54 23.55 -12.86
N THR A 292 -8.67 22.93 -12.55
CA THR A 292 -9.96 23.58 -12.27
C THR A 292 -10.44 23.33 -10.84
N SER A 293 -9.78 22.45 -10.10
CA SER A 293 -10.15 22.14 -8.72
C SER A 293 -8.95 21.74 -7.86
N SER A 294 -9.08 21.91 -6.55
CA SER A 294 -8.06 21.56 -5.57
C SER A 294 -8.68 21.22 -4.23
N THR A 295 -8.19 20.19 -3.54
CA THR A 295 -8.69 19.89 -2.18
C THR A 295 -8.16 20.92 -1.18
N ILE A 296 -9.02 21.33 -0.24
CA ILE A 296 -8.63 22.16 0.93
C ILE A 296 -8.60 21.31 2.21
N HIS A 297 -8.66 19.98 2.08
CA HIS A 297 -8.62 18.99 3.17
C HIS A 297 -9.79 19.04 4.17
N ASN A 298 -9.99 20.13 4.92
CA ASN A 298 -11.01 20.27 5.96
C ASN A 298 -11.25 21.75 6.34
N GLN A 299 -12.20 22.01 7.26
CA GLN A 299 -12.50 23.36 7.74
C GLN A 299 -11.31 24.02 8.45
N ASP A 300 -10.57 23.27 9.26
CA ASP A 300 -9.44 23.82 10.02
C ASP A 300 -8.35 24.36 9.09
N GLU A 301 -8.16 23.74 7.92
CA GLU A 301 -7.21 24.20 6.89
C GLU A 301 -7.71 25.44 6.14
N ILE A 302 -9.02 25.53 5.86
CA ILE A 302 -9.66 26.75 5.34
C ILE A 302 -9.41 27.91 6.31
N ASP A 303 -9.63 27.67 7.60
CA ASP A 303 -9.46 28.67 8.66
C ASP A 303 -7.98 29.06 8.84
N ARG A 304 -7.06 28.08 8.82
CA ARG A 304 -5.61 28.28 8.93
C ARG A 304 -5.05 29.13 7.80
N LEU A 305 -5.48 28.87 6.57
CA LEU A 305 -5.08 29.64 5.39
C LEU A 305 -5.89 30.94 5.24
N ASP A 306 -6.99 31.08 5.99
CA ASP A 306 -8.01 32.14 5.86
C ASP A 306 -8.49 32.24 4.40
N VAL A 307 -8.85 31.11 3.80
CA VAL A 307 -9.32 31.02 2.41
C VAL A 307 -10.77 31.49 2.32
N ARG A 308 -11.06 32.35 1.33
CA ARG A 308 -12.39 32.91 1.08
C ARG A 308 -12.75 32.80 -0.40
N ILE A 309 -14.02 32.54 -0.69
CA ILE A 309 -14.52 32.51 -2.05
C ILE A 309 -14.31 33.90 -2.68
N GLY A 310 -13.68 33.93 -3.86
CA GLY A 310 -13.21 35.12 -4.55
C GLY A 310 -11.72 35.43 -4.37
N ASP A 311 -11.02 34.74 -3.46
CA ASP A 311 -9.59 34.98 -3.23
C ASP A 311 -8.73 34.62 -4.45
N HIS A 312 -7.66 35.40 -4.63
CA HIS A 312 -6.52 34.99 -5.43
C HIS A 312 -5.67 33.98 -4.62
N VAL A 313 -5.58 32.75 -5.10
CA VAL A 313 -4.91 31.64 -4.42
C VAL A 313 -3.68 31.19 -5.21
N ILE A 314 -2.61 30.87 -4.48
CA ILE A 314 -1.43 30.24 -5.04
C ILE A 314 -1.60 28.74 -4.89
N ILE A 315 -1.66 28.05 -6.03
CA ILE A 315 -1.69 26.61 -6.08
C ILE A 315 -0.31 26.06 -6.43
N GLU A 316 0.02 24.91 -5.86
CA GLU A 316 1.19 24.15 -6.25
C GLU A 316 0.83 22.71 -6.56
N ARG A 317 1.56 22.12 -7.50
CA ARG A 317 1.42 20.72 -7.87
C ARG A 317 2.66 19.98 -7.39
N ALA A 318 2.57 19.38 -6.21
CA ALA A 318 3.63 18.57 -5.65
C ALA A 318 3.66 17.19 -6.32
N GLY A 319 4.80 16.84 -6.93
CA GLY A 319 5.10 15.48 -7.40
C GLY A 319 4.04 14.83 -8.29
N ALA A 320 3.41 15.61 -9.18
CA ALA A 320 2.43 15.19 -10.19
C ALA A 320 1.01 14.83 -9.73
N VAL A 321 0.74 14.63 -8.42
CA VAL A 321 -0.45 13.86 -8.00
C VAL A 321 -1.71 14.70 -7.76
N ILE A 322 -1.66 15.76 -6.93
CA ILE A 322 -2.85 16.53 -6.56
C ILE A 322 -2.47 18.01 -6.37
N PRO A 323 -3.12 18.97 -7.07
CA PRO A 323 -2.91 20.38 -6.81
C PRO A 323 -3.46 20.76 -5.44
N LYS A 324 -2.69 21.55 -4.68
CA LYS A 324 -3.08 22.05 -3.35
C LYS A 324 -2.96 23.58 -3.29
N ILE A 325 -3.83 24.21 -2.51
CA ILE A 325 -3.72 25.63 -2.19
C ILE A 325 -2.61 25.79 -1.14
N VAL A 326 -1.60 26.58 -1.45
CA VAL A 326 -0.45 26.83 -0.57
C VAL A 326 -0.72 28.04 0.32
N ARG A 327 -1.23 29.12 -0.29
CA ARG A 327 -1.50 30.39 0.37
C ARG A 327 -2.47 31.24 -0.43
N VAL A 328 -3.10 32.18 0.27
CA VAL A 328 -3.91 33.25 -0.31
C VAL A 328 -3.06 34.50 -0.51
N ASP A 329 -3.22 35.19 -1.64
CA ASP A 329 -2.69 36.55 -1.82
C ASP A 329 -3.66 37.59 -1.25
N LYS A 330 -3.54 37.82 0.07
CA LYS A 330 -4.43 38.73 0.81
C LYS A 330 -4.36 40.18 0.33
N LYS A 331 -3.30 40.59 -0.38
CA LYS A 331 -3.14 41.95 -0.91
C LYS A 331 -4.11 42.26 -2.06
N LYS A 332 -4.60 41.23 -2.74
CA LYS A 332 -5.55 41.34 -3.87
C LYS A 332 -7.00 41.28 -3.44
N ARG A 333 -7.28 41.24 -2.13
CA ARG A 333 -8.64 41.26 -1.61
C ARG A 333 -9.28 42.61 -1.89
N THR A 334 -10.48 42.54 -2.42
CA THR A 334 -11.38 43.65 -2.71
C THR A 334 -12.33 43.95 -1.56
N GLY A 335 -12.44 43.04 -0.58
CA GLY A 335 -13.40 43.10 0.52
C GLY A 335 -14.73 42.43 0.20
N LYS A 336 -14.92 41.94 -1.04
CA LYS A 336 -16.12 41.21 -1.47
C LYS A 336 -16.02 39.69 -1.25
N GLU A 337 -14.87 39.20 -0.80
CA GLU A 337 -14.61 37.77 -0.63
C GLU A 337 -15.45 37.18 0.52
N LYS A 338 -16.01 36.00 0.30
CA LYS A 338 -16.94 35.36 1.25
C LYS A 338 -16.23 34.28 2.06
N LYS A 339 -16.36 34.34 3.39
CA LYS A 339 -15.93 33.24 4.25
C LYS A 339 -16.77 32.00 3.95
N PHE A 340 -16.14 30.84 4.07
CA PHE A 340 -16.79 29.56 3.86
C PHE A 340 -16.78 28.73 5.14
N HIS A 341 -17.92 28.11 5.42
CA HIS A 341 -18.07 27.12 6.47
C HIS A 341 -18.73 25.87 5.88
N ILE A 342 -18.20 24.70 6.21
CA ILE A 342 -18.84 23.42 5.90
C ILE A 342 -20.26 23.45 6.48
N PRO A 343 -21.29 23.09 5.70
CA PRO A 343 -22.67 23.16 6.16
C PRO A 343 -22.91 22.18 7.30
N ASN A 344 -23.80 22.58 8.22
CA ASN A 344 -24.27 21.70 9.32
C ASN A 344 -25.25 20.61 8.84
N ILE A 345 -25.58 20.63 7.55
CA ILE A 345 -26.46 19.67 6.89
C ILE A 345 -25.73 19.10 5.68
N CYS A 346 -25.83 17.79 5.49
CA CYS A 346 -25.16 17.07 4.43
C CYS A 346 -25.74 17.44 3.05
N PRO A 347 -24.92 17.87 2.08
CA PRO A 347 -25.41 18.29 0.77
C PRO A 347 -25.98 17.13 -0.08
N GLU A 348 -25.59 15.88 0.22
CA GLU A 348 -26.05 14.69 -0.51
C GLU A 348 -27.39 14.15 -0.02
N CYS A 349 -27.65 14.23 1.29
CA CYS A 349 -28.79 13.54 1.91
C CYS A 349 -29.56 14.37 2.93
N GLY A 350 -29.15 15.60 3.23
CA GLY A 350 -29.87 16.47 4.16
C GLY A 350 -29.80 16.05 5.64
N SER A 351 -29.06 14.99 6.01
CA SER A 351 -28.84 14.63 7.42
C SER A 351 -27.87 15.57 8.12
N HIS A 352 -27.85 15.57 9.45
CA HIS A 352 -26.94 16.45 10.20
C HIS A 352 -25.46 16.12 9.93
N VAL A 353 -24.64 17.15 10.13
CA VAL A 353 -23.18 17.05 10.05
C VAL A 353 -22.60 17.26 11.43
N ILE A 354 -21.74 16.34 11.85
CA ILE A 354 -21.02 16.42 13.11
C ILE A 354 -19.53 16.64 12.85
N LYS A 355 -18.87 17.42 13.71
CA LYS A 355 -17.42 17.59 13.70
C LYS A 355 -16.79 16.63 14.71
N THR A 356 -15.89 15.78 14.24
CA THR A 356 -15.10 14.86 15.06
C THR A 356 -13.62 15.13 14.80
N GLY A 357 -12.91 15.62 15.82
CA GLY A 357 -11.55 16.15 15.64
C GLY A 357 -11.56 17.33 14.64
N SER A 358 -10.74 17.24 13.59
CA SER A 358 -10.62 18.26 12.54
C SER A 358 -11.53 18.04 11.33
N ARG A 359 -12.35 17.00 11.31
CA ARG A 359 -13.17 16.60 10.15
C ARG A 359 -14.65 16.61 10.44
N HIS A 360 -15.43 16.84 9.39
CA HIS A 360 -16.90 16.84 9.44
C HIS A 360 -17.42 15.54 8.83
N PHE A 361 -18.50 14.98 9.39
CA PHE A 361 -19.09 13.72 8.97
C PHE A 361 -20.61 13.82 8.90
N CYS A 362 -21.18 13.26 7.84
CA CYS A 362 -22.62 13.04 7.66
C CYS A 362 -23.11 11.91 8.57
N THR A 363 -24.13 12.18 9.38
CA THR A 363 -24.78 11.21 10.29
C THR A 363 -25.81 10.32 9.59
N GLY A 364 -26.15 10.62 8.33
CA GLY A 364 -27.20 9.94 7.56
C GLY A 364 -26.99 8.45 7.27
N GLY A 365 -25.81 7.90 7.60
CA GLY A 365 -25.50 6.46 7.66
C GLY A 365 -26.25 5.57 6.67
N LEU A 366 -27.38 5.01 7.13
CA LEU A 366 -28.18 4.01 6.41
C LEU A 366 -28.80 4.50 5.10
N SER A 367 -28.94 5.82 4.93
CA SER A 367 -29.73 6.45 3.87
C SER A 367 -28.95 7.46 3.03
N CYS A 368 -27.67 7.67 3.33
CA CYS A 368 -26.84 8.62 2.60
C CYS A 368 -26.34 7.98 1.29
N PRO A 369 -26.69 8.50 0.10
CA PRO A 369 -26.28 7.90 -1.17
C PRO A 369 -24.76 7.74 -1.30
N ALA A 370 -24.01 8.72 -0.80
CA ALA A 370 -22.55 8.68 -0.78
C ALA A 370 -21.97 7.55 0.10
N GLN A 371 -22.71 7.07 1.11
CA GLN A 371 -22.29 6.01 2.03
C GLN A 371 -22.88 4.65 1.67
N LEU A 372 -23.94 4.63 0.85
CA LEU A 372 -24.80 3.47 0.58
C LEU A 372 -24.02 2.20 0.24
N ARG A 373 -23.10 2.24 -0.73
CA ARG A 373 -22.30 1.06 -1.12
C ARG A 373 -21.57 0.44 0.08
N LYS A 374 -20.96 1.27 0.94
CA LYS A 374 -20.24 0.80 2.13
C LYS A 374 -21.23 0.27 3.18
N THR A 375 -22.33 0.99 3.40
CA THR A 375 -23.37 0.61 4.36
C THR A 375 -23.96 -0.75 4.01
N ILE A 376 -24.39 -0.97 2.76
CA ILE A 376 -24.96 -2.24 2.29
C ILE A 376 -23.95 -3.38 2.47
N ARG A 377 -22.70 -3.19 2.04
CA ARG A 377 -21.65 -4.21 2.18
C ARG A 377 -21.38 -4.57 3.64
N HIS A 378 -21.40 -3.59 4.55
CA HIS A 378 -21.25 -3.84 5.99
C HIS A 378 -22.43 -4.62 6.54
N PHE A 379 -23.64 -4.18 6.20
CA PHE A 379 -24.90 -4.79 6.63
C PHE A 379 -24.99 -6.26 6.24
N THR A 380 -24.52 -6.63 5.04
CA THR A 380 -24.61 -8.00 4.50
C THR A 380 -23.49 -8.94 4.98
N THR A 381 -22.48 -8.44 5.70
CA THR A 381 -21.34 -9.28 6.13
C THR A 381 -21.75 -10.44 7.04
N LYS A 382 -20.92 -11.49 7.06
CA LYS A 382 -21.08 -12.68 7.91
C LYS A 382 -21.20 -12.41 9.42
N ARG A 383 -20.73 -11.26 9.90
CA ARG A 383 -20.84 -10.88 11.33
C ARG A 383 -22.03 -9.94 11.61
N ALA A 384 -22.66 -9.41 10.56
CA ALA A 384 -23.82 -8.54 10.61
C ALA A 384 -25.09 -9.36 10.28
N MET A 385 -25.74 -9.13 9.13
CA MET A 385 -26.97 -9.85 8.77
C MET A 385 -26.72 -11.18 8.06
N ASP A 386 -25.47 -11.53 7.71
CA ASP A 386 -25.12 -12.79 7.03
C ASP A 386 -25.91 -13.04 5.75
N ILE A 387 -25.90 -12.07 4.83
CA ILE A 387 -26.60 -12.18 3.56
C ILE A 387 -25.59 -12.56 2.47
N GLU A 388 -25.54 -13.87 2.17
CA GLU A 388 -24.74 -14.40 1.09
C GLU A 388 -25.30 -13.98 -0.28
N GLY A 389 -24.42 -13.81 -1.27
CA GLY A 389 -24.80 -13.37 -2.62
C GLY A 389 -24.76 -11.85 -2.85
N LEU A 390 -24.66 -11.03 -1.78
CA LEU A 390 -24.45 -9.57 -1.88
C LEU A 390 -22.98 -9.18 -1.70
N GLY A 391 -22.12 -9.69 -2.59
CA GLY A 391 -20.73 -9.26 -2.71
C GLY A 391 -20.58 -7.90 -3.42
N ASP A 392 -19.37 -7.34 -3.41
CA ASP A 392 -19.06 -5.99 -3.93
C ASP A 392 -19.72 -5.67 -5.28
N LYS A 393 -19.56 -6.55 -6.28
CA LYS A 393 -20.08 -6.34 -7.64
C LYS A 393 -21.61 -6.38 -7.70
N ASN A 394 -22.24 -7.26 -6.93
CA ASN A 394 -23.69 -7.45 -6.94
C ASN A 394 -24.38 -6.27 -6.24
N VAL A 395 -23.81 -5.80 -5.13
CA VAL A 395 -24.24 -4.56 -4.47
C VAL A 395 -24.14 -3.37 -5.42
N ASP A 396 -23.04 -3.28 -6.17
CA ASP A 396 -22.82 -2.21 -7.14
C ASP A 396 -23.87 -2.22 -8.25
N GLN A 397 -24.17 -3.38 -8.84
CA GLN A 397 -25.22 -3.54 -9.86
C GLN A 397 -26.61 -3.15 -9.34
N LEU A 398 -26.99 -3.63 -8.15
CA LEU A 398 -28.31 -3.37 -7.55
C LEU A 398 -28.54 -1.88 -7.25
N ILE A 399 -27.50 -1.18 -6.79
CA ILE A 399 -27.55 0.27 -6.55
C ILE A 399 -27.63 1.03 -7.87
N GLU A 400 -26.85 0.65 -8.88
CA GLU A 400 -26.85 1.29 -10.20
C GLU A 400 -28.17 1.11 -10.96
N ALA A 401 -28.80 -0.06 -10.79
CA ALA A 401 -30.15 -0.32 -11.29
C ALA A 401 -31.25 0.42 -10.51
N GLY A 402 -30.91 1.09 -9.40
CA GLY A 402 -31.86 1.82 -8.55
C GLY A 402 -32.77 0.92 -7.72
N LEU A 403 -32.45 -0.38 -7.62
CA LEU A 403 -33.20 -1.39 -6.86
C LEU A 403 -32.93 -1.30 -5.35
N ILE A 404 -31.77 -0.77 -4.95
CA ILE A 404 -31.40 -0.54 -3.56
C ILE A 404 -31.00 0.92 -3.36
N LYS A 405 -31.69 1.62 -2.46
CA LYS A 405 -31.43 3.01 -2.05
C LYS A 405 -31.15 3.13 -0.55
N ASP A 406 -31.57 2.14 0.23
CA ASP A 406 -31.23 1.95 1.64
C ASP A 406 -31.12 0.45 1.99
N VAL A 407 -30.72 0.12 3.23
CA VAL A 407 -30.59 -1.29 3.67
C VAL A 407 -31.92 -2.03 3.74
N ALA A 408 -33.06 -1.33 3.85
CA ALA A 408 -34.36 -1.98 3.92
C ALA A 408 -34.81 -2.49 2.55
N ASP A 409 -34.46 -1.79 1.45
CA ASP A 409 -34.76 -2.21 0.08
C ASP A 409 -34.27 -3.64 -0.24
N ILE A 410 -33.20 -4.12 0.42
CA ILE A 410 -32.72 -5.50 0.29
C ILE A 410 -33.86 -6.51 0.50
N TYR A 411 -34.74 -6.26 1.46
CA TYR A 411 -35.82 -7.18 1.84
C TYR A 411 -37.06 -7.07 0.95
N TYR A 412 -37.08 -6.13 -0.01
CA TYR A 412 -38.16 -5.96 -0.97
C TYR A 412 -37.80 -6.45 -2.37
N LEU A 413 -36.57 -6.91 -2.59
CA LEU A 413 -36.12 -7.45 -3.88
C LEU A 413 -36.97 -8.65 -4.31
N GLN A 414 -37.44 -8.65 -5.55
CA GLN A 414 -38.16 -9.78 -6.15
C GLN A 414 -37.24 -10.58 -7.08
N LYS A 415 -37.59 -11.84 -7.35
CA LYS A 415 -36.81 -12.73 -8.21
C LYS A 415 -36.67 -12.15 -9.62
N GLU A 416 -37.71 -11.51 -10.11
CA GLU A 416 -37.80 -10.90 -11.43
C GLU A 416 -36.84 -9.72 -11.58
N ASP A 417 -36.70 -8.90 -10.53
CA ASP A 417 -35.77 -7.77 -10.50
C ASP A 417 -34.31 -8.24 -10.64
N ILE A 418 -34.01 -9.41 -10.04
CA ILE A 418 -32.67 -9.99 -10.02
C ILE A 418 -32.33 -10.66 -11.36
N LEU A 419 -33.28 -11.40 -11.94
CA LEU A 419 -33.08 -12.13 -13.19
C LEU A 419 -32.89 -11.21 -14.40
N GLY A 420 -33.39 -9.97 -14.33
CA GLY A 420 -33.17 -8.95 -15.37
C GLY A 420 -31.73 -8.43 -15.45
N MET A 421 -30.87 -8.75 -14.48
CA MET A 421 -29.52 -8.21 -14.38
C MET A 421 -28.44 -9.12 -15.00
N GLU A 422 -27.37 -8.51 -15.51
CA GLU A 422 -26.24 -9.25 -16.09
C GLU A 422 -25.57 -10.16 -15.06
N ARG A 423 -25.35 -11.43 -15.40
CA ARG A 423 -24.67 -12.47 -14.60
C ARG A 423 -25.45 -13.03 -13.41
N TRP A 424 -26.76 -12.83 -13.39
CA TRP A 424 -27.65 -13.56 -12.50
C TRP A 424 -28.23 -14.78 -13.19
N ALA A 425 -28.19 -15.93 -12.51
CA ALA A 425 -28.88 -17.14 -12.90
C ALA A 425 -29.98 -17.45 -11.88
N GLU A 426 -30.95 -18.27 -12.29
CA GLU A 426 -32.10 -18.65 -11.46
C GLU A 426 -31.68 -19.16 -10.08
N ARG A 427 -30.75 -20.11 -10.04
CA ARG A 427 -30.22 -20.66 -8.78
C ARG A 427 -29.52 -19.61 -7.91
N SER A 428 -28.77 -18.67 -8.49
CA SER A 428 -28.08 -17.65 -7.69
C SER A 428 -29.05 -16.60 -7.15
N ALA A 429 -30.11 -16.27 -7.89
CA ALA A 429 -31.18 -15.39 -7.43
C ALA A 429 -31.97 -16.04 -6.27
N GLU A 430 -32.32 -17.32 -6.39
CA GLU A 430 -32.98 -18.08 -5.33
C GLU A 430 -32.13 -18.21 -4.06
N ASN A 431 -30.83 -18.46 -4.20
CA ASN A 431 -29.91 -18.50 -3.07
C ASN A 431 -29.85 -17.15 -2.34
N LEU A 432 -29.80 -16.03 -3.09
CA LEU A 432 -29.81 -14.69 -2.50
C LEU A 432 -31.12 -14.44 -1.73
N LEU A 433 -32.27 -14.68 -2.36
CA LEU A 433 -33.57 -14.47 -1.71
C LEU A 433 -33.74 -15.35 -0.47
N SER A 434 -33.26 -16.60 -0.52
CA SER A 434 -33.25 -17.50 0.64
C SER A 434 -32.36 -16.97 1.76
N SER A 435 -31.19 -16.40 1.43
CA SER A 435 -30.30 -15.79 2.43
C SER A 435 -30.88 -14.51 3.05
N ILE A 436 -31.61 -13.70 2.26
CA ILE A 436 -32.33 -12.52 2.76
C ILE A 436 -33.46 -12.92 3.71
N GLU A 437 -34.20 -13.98 3.38
CA GLU A 437 -35.27 -14.48 4.26
C GLU A 437 -34.68 -15.02 5.58
N ALA A 438 -33.60 -15.79 5.50
CA ALA A 438 -32.92 -16.33 6.67
C ALA A 438 -32.35 -15.22 7.58
N SER A 439 -31.96 -14.07 7.03
CA SER A 439 -31.41 -12.96 7.81
C SER A 439 -32.45 -12.16 8.59
N LYS A 440 -33.76 -12.40 8.41
CA LYS A 440 -34.83 -11.66 9.10
C LYS A 440 -34.88 -11.89 10.60
N THR A 441 -34.25 -12.93 11.12
CA THR A 441 -34.21 -13.23 12.56
C THR A 441 -32.79 -13.18 13.13
N PRO A 442 -32.13 -12.00 13.13
CA PRO A 442 -30.77 -11.88 13.65
C PRO A 442 -30.76 -11.93 15.19
N ALA A 443 -29.59 -12.17 15.78
CA ALA A 443 -29.34 -11.86 17.18
C ALA A 443 -29.24 -10.33 17.39
N LEU A 444 -29.56 -9.83 18.59
CA LEU A 444 -29.64 -8.38 18.85
C LEU A 444 -28.32 -7.65 18.61
N ASP A 445 -27.21 -8.25 19.05
CA ASP A 445 -25.85 -7.74 18.85
C ASP A 445 -25.50 -7.64 17.37
N ARG A 446 -25.89 -8.63 16.57
CA ARG A 446 -25.68 -8.64 15.12
C ARG A 446 -26.51 -7.58 14.42
N LEU A 447 -27.77 -7.40 14.84
CA LEU A 447 -28.63 -6.33 14.35
C LEU A 447 -28.00 -4.96 14.65
N ILE A 448 -27.62 -4.69 15.90
CA ILE A 448 -26.97 -3.43 16.29
C ILE A 448 -25.68 -3.20 15.49
N TYR A 449 -24.85 -4.24 15.34
CA TYR A 449 -23.62 -4.15 14.57
C TYR A 449 -23.89 -3.84 13.09
N SER A 450 -24.92 -4.44 12.49
CA SER A 450 -25.29 -4.25 11.08
C SER A 450 -25.66 -2.79 10.74
N LEU A 451 -26.17 -2.02 11.71
CA LEU A 451 -26.56 -0.62 11.50
C LEU A 451 -25.38 0.30 11.18
N GLY A 452 -24.14 -0.15 11.41
CA GLY A 452 -22.94 0.58 11.02
C GLY A 452 -22.76 1.91 11.77
N ILE A 453 -23.24 1.99 13.02
CA ILE A 453 -23.15 3.19 13.86
C ILE A 453 -21.67 3.55 14.08
N GLY A 454 -21.33 4.82 13.88
CA GLY A 454 -19.95 5.32 14.01
C GLY A 454 -19.34 4.96 15.36
N SER A 455 -18.13 4.37 15.34
CA SER A 455 -17.39 3.92 16.53
C SER A 455 -18.02 2.76 17.32
N VAL A 456 -19.07 2.11 16.79
CA VAL A 456 -19.65 0.88 17.35
C VAL A 456 -19.10 -0.32 16.59
N GLY A 457 -18.14 -1.02 17.20
CA GLY A 457 -17.64 -2.30 16.70
C GLY A 457 -18.47 -3.48 17.22
N GLU A 458 -18.16 -4.69 16.74
CA GLU A 458 -18.83 -5.94 17.10
C GLU A 458 -18.93 -6.15 18.63
N GLN A 459 -17.82 -5.98 19.35
CA GLN A 459 -17.80 -6.14 20.81
C GLN A 459 -18.62 -5.06 21.55
N THR A 460 -18.63 -3.84 21.02
CA THR A 460 -19.49 -2.78 21.56
C THR A 460 -20.96 -3.10 21.31
N ALA A 461 -21.31 -3.65 20.14
CA ALA A 461 -22.67 -4.09 19.84
C ALA A 461 -23.13 -5.22 20.77
N ILE A 462 -22.25 -6.17 21.10
CA ILE A 462 -22.52 -7.22 22.11
C ILE A 462 -22.80 -6.60 23.48
N ALA A 463 -21.95 -5.67 23.93
CA ALA A 463 -22.14 -4.98 25.21
C ALA A 463 -23.46 -4.20 25.25
N LEU A 464 -23.79 -3.48 24.17
CA LEU A 464 -25.05 -2.76 24.02
C LEU A 464 -26.25 -3.70 24.04
N ALA A 465 -26.19 -4.81 23.32
CA ALA A 465 -27.25 -5.82 23.32
C ALA A 465 -27.51 -6.37 24.72
N ARG A 466 -26.45 -6.72 25.46
CA ARG A 466 -26.56 -7.26 26.84
C ARG A 466 -27.16 -6.25 27.81
N GLU A 467 -26.73 -5.00 27.74
CA GLU A 467 -27.17 -3.93 28.64
C GLU A 467 -28.61 -3.48 28.38
N PHE A 468 -28.93 -3.20 27.11
CA PHE A 468 -30.21 -2.61 26.74
C PHE A 468 -31.29 -3.64 26.40
N ARG A 469 -30.90 -4.86 26.05
CA ARG A 469 -31.76 -6.03 25.83
C ARG A 469 -32.77 -5.92 24.69
N SER A 470 -33.05 -4.74 24.16
CA SER A 470 -33.86 -4.52 22.97
C SER A 470 -33.37 -3.30 22.20
N LEU A 471 -33.64 -3.26 20.89
CA LEU A 471 -33.30 -2.10 20.06
C LEU A 471 -34.08 -0.84 20.51
N PRO A 472 -35.39 -0.88 20.81
CA PRO A 472 -36.12 0.28 21.33
C PRO A 472 -35.54 0.86 22.63
N ALA A 473 -35.07 0.01 23.55
CA ALA A 473 -34.42 0.47 24.78
C ALA A 473 -33.09 1.18 24.50
N LEU A 474 -32.29 0.68 23.55
CA LEU A 474 -31.07 1.35 23.09
C LEU A 474 -31.38 2.69 22.41
N MET A 475 -32.42 2.76 21.59
CA MET A 475 -32.85 3.97 20.88
C MET A 475 -33.26 5.10 21.84
N ALA A 476 -33.78 4.76 23.02
CA ALA A 476 -34.21 5.70 24.04
C ALA A 476 -33.08 6.12 25.02
N ALA A 477 -31.90 5.50 24.92
CA ALA A 477 -30.80 5.74 25.84
C ALA A 477 -30.17 7.13 25.66
N ASP A 478 -29.87 7.80 26.78
CA ASP A 478 -29.08 9.04 26.77
C ASP A 478 -27.57 8.77 26.79
N GLU A 479 -26.77 9.83 26.59
CA GLU A 479 -25.31 9.71 26.59
C GLU A 479 -24.75 9.22 27.93
N GLN A 480 -25.36 9.61 29.06
CA GLN A 480 -24.90 9.23 30.39
C GLN A 480 -25.06 7.73 30.63
N ARG A 481 -26.21 7.17 30.24
CA ARG A 481 -26.52 5.75 30.32
C ARG A 481 -25.63 4.93 29.39
N LEU A 482 -25.34 5.43 28.19
CA LEU A 482 -24.40 4.77 27.28
C LEU A 482 -22.98 4.73 27.84
N GLN A 483 -22.52 5.83 28.46
CA GLN A 483 -21.19 5.94 29.06
C GLN A 483 -21.01 5.13 30.36
N SER A 484 -22.07 4.54 30.92
CA SER A 484 -21.90 3.60 32.04
C SER A 484 -21.18 2.31 31.61
N LEU A 485 -21.20 1.99 30.31
CA LEU A 485 -20.50 0.83 29.75
C LEU A 485 -18.98 1.04 29.66
N PRO A 486 -18.14 0.03 29.99
CA PRO A 486 -16.68 0.14 30.03
C PRO A 486 -16.02 0.68 28.74
N ASP A 487 -16.55 0.30 27.59
CA ASP A 487 -15.94 0.54 26.28
C ASP A 487 -16.59 1.71 25.51
N ILE A 488 -17.49 2.45 26.15
CA ILE A 488 -18.21 3.57 25.52
C ILE A 488 -17.76 4.89 26.14
N GLY A 489 -17.01 5.65 25.35
CA GLY A 489 -16.62 7.02 25.69
C GLY A 489 -17.62 8.08 25.21
N PRO A 490 -17.32 9.36 25.47
CA PRO A 490 -18.15 10.50 25.03
C PRO A 490 -18.37 10.55 23.51
N GLU A 491 -17.37 10.18 22.71
CA GLU A 491 -17.49 10.18 21.25
C GLU A 491 -18.47 9.11 20.76
N THR A 492 -18.32 7.87 21.24
CA THR A 492 -19.18 6.75 20.83
C THR A 492 -20.61 6.94 21.29
N SER A 493 -20.84 7.38 22.53
CA SER A 493 -22.18 7.66 23.05
C SER A 493 -22.90 8.73 22.23
N LYS A 494 -22.21 9.83 21.91
CA LYS A 494 -22.73 10.88 21.04
C LYS A 494 -23.07 10.37 19.64
N ASN A 495 -22.23 9.51 19.04
CA ASN A 495 -22.52 8.91 17.73
C ASN A 495 -23.78 8.04 17.75
N ILE A 496 -23.98 7.25 18.80
CA ILE A 496 -25.17 6.41 18.99
C ILE A 496 -26.43 7.28 19.09
N VAL A 497 -26.42 8.29 19.97
CA VAL A 497 -27.57 9.20 20.15
C VAL A 497 -27.88 9.95 18.85
N ASN A 498 -26.85 10.49 18.18
CA ASN A 498 -27.03 11.19 16.91
C ASN A 498 -27.64 10.26 15.85
N PHE A 499 -27.13 9.04 15.71
CA PHE A 499 -27.64 8.06 14.75
C PHE A 499 -29.13 7.81 14.94
N PHE A 500 -29.56 7.55 16.18
CA PHE A 500 -30.97 7.31 16.48
C PHE A 500 -31.82 8.57 16.52
N SER A 501 -31.25 9.78 16.55
CA SER A 501 -31.98 11.03 16.45
C SER A 501 -32.41 11.37 15.02
N GLU A 502 -31.69 10.87 14.00
CA GLU A 502 -31.95 11.16 12.59
C GLU A 502 -33.27 10.53 12.11
N ALA A 503 -34.16 11.35 11.56
CA ALA A 503 -35.46 10.90 11.04
C ALA A 503 -35.33 9.80 9.98
N ARG A 504 -34.38 9.95 9.04
CA ARG A 504 -34.15 8.95 7.98
C ARG A 504 -33.69 7.59 8.50
N ASN A 505 -32.83 7.56 9.53
CA ASN A 505 -32.42 6.29 10.13
C ASN A 505 -33.61 5.61 10.81
N LYS A 506 -34.47 6.37 11.50
CA LYS A 506 -35.72 5.84 12.08
C LYS A 506 -36.65 5.28 11.00
N ASP A 507 -36.77 5.95 9.86
CA ASP A 507 -37.61 5.48 8.75
C ASP A 507 -37.09 4.17 8.16
N VAL A 508 -35.77 4.03 7.97
CA VAL A 508 -35.16 2.77 7.54
C VAL A 508 -35.42 1.64 8.55
N LEU A 509 -35.30 1.91 9.86
CA LEU A 509 -35.61 0.91 10.89
C LEU A 509 -37.07 0.45 10.84
N LYS A 510 -38.03 1.37 10.67
CA LYS A 510 -39.44 1.04 10.47
C LYS A 510 -39.67 0.20 9.20
N ARG A 511 -38.95 0.51 8.12
CA ARG A 511 -39.04 -0.26 6.86
C ARG A 511 -38.46 -1.66 6.99
N LEU A 512 -37.39 -1.85 7.78
CA LEU A 512 -36.84 -3.17 8.10
C LEU A 512 -37.85 -4.01 8.88
N GLU A 513 -38.46 -3.43 9.92
CA GLU A 513 -39.52 -4.07 10.71
C GLU A 513 -40.72 -4.44 9.82
N ALA A 514 -41.18 -3.51 8.97
CA ALA A 514 -42.27 -3.76 8.01
C ALA A 514 -41.95 -4.83 6.97
N ALA A 515 -40.67 -5.03 6.64
CA ALA A 515 -40.21 -6.10 5.76
C ALA A 515 -40.11 -7.47 6.46
N GLY A 516 -40.41 -7.53 7.77
CA GLY A 516 -40.39 -8.75 8.58
C GLY A 516 -39.07 -9.00 9.30
N VAL A 517 -38.14 -8.04 9.34
CA VAL A 517 -36.92 -8.16 10.17
C VAL A 517 -37.32 -8.05 11.64
N VAL A 518 -37.08 -9.10 12.40
CA VAL A 518 -37.38 -9.19 13.83
C VAL A 518 -36.35 -8.38 14.61
N PHE A 519 -36.83 -7.54 15.53
CA PHE A 519 -35.99 -6.87 16.52
C PHE A 519 -36.02 -7.69 17.82
N PRO A 520 -35.03 -8.56 18.04
CA PRO A 520 -35.06 -9.50 19.16
C PRO A 520 -34.99 -8.80 20.51
N GLU A 521 -35.69 -9.37 21.49
CA GLU A 521 -35.60 -8.98 22.89
C GLU A 521 -34.89 -10.07 23.71
N ILE A 522 -33.94 -9.65 24.55
CA ILE A 522 -33.25 -10.51 25.50
C ILE A 522 -34.05 -10.51 26.82
N LYS A 523 -34.69 -11.64 27.15
CA LYS A 523 -35.51 -11.75 28.37
C LYS A 523 -34.66 -11.59 29.63
N ALA A 524 -35.19 -10.89 30.63
CA ALA A 524 -34.57 -10.82 31.95
C ALA A 524 -34.40 -12.25 32.52
N GLY A 525 -33.14 -12.66 32.81
CA GLY A 525 -32.81 -14.00 33.27
C GLY A 525 -32.09 -14.90 32.24
N SER A 526 -31.91 -14.44 31.00
CA SER A 526 -31.01 -15.06 30.01
C SER A 526 -29.59 -14.47 30.06
N GLU A 527 -29.06 -14.25 31.26
CA GLU A 527 -27.61 -14.04 31.39
C GLU A 527 -26.90 -15.32 30.94
N PRO A 528 -25.70 -15.22 30.34
CA PRO A 528 -24.96 -16.42 30.04
C PRO A 528 -24.74 -17.18 31.36
N LYS A 529 -25.44 -18.30 31.50
CA LYS A 529 -25.22 -19.22 32.61
C LYS A 529 -23.88 -19.87 32.37
N GLY A 530 -22.95 -19.52 33.23
CA GLY A 530 -21.59 -19.98 33.18
C GLY A 530 -20.86 -19.48 34.41
N SER A 531 -19.88 -20.23 34.83
CA SER A 531 -19.02 -19.94 35.97
C SER A 531 -18.32 -18.59 35.93
N LEU A 532 -18.13 -18.03 34.73
CA LEU A 532 -17.47 -16.75 34.51
C LEU A 532 -18.44 -15.62 34.14
N ALA A 533 -19.74 -15.81 34.41
CA ALA A 533 -20.76 -14.80 34.21
C ALA A 533 -20.38 -13.47 34.90
N GLY A 534 -20.46 -12.37 34.14
CA GLY A 534 -20.14 -11.01 34.63
C GLY A 534 -18.65 -10.67 34.70
N LYS A 535 -17.74 -11.61 34.39
CA LYS A 535 -16.30 -11.33 34.29
C LYS A 535 -15.91 -10.80 32.92
N ILE A 536 -14.95 -9.87 32.86
CA ILE A 536 -14.44 -9.30 31.60
C ILE A 536 -12.99 -9.74 31.37
N PHE A 537 -12.76 -10.40 30.24
CA PHE A 537 -11.43 -10.88 29.81
C PHE A 537 -10.86 -10.00 28.69
N LEU A 538 -9.56 -9.68 28.78
CA LEU A 538 -8.79 -9.06 27.71
C LEU A 538 -7.70 -10.03 27.26
N PHE A 539 -7.46 -10.15 25.96
CA PHE A 539 -6.44 -11.03 25.40
C PHE A 539 -5.34 -10.21 24.73
N THR A 540 -4.07 -10.52 25.02
CA THR A 540 -2.90 -9.87 24.43
C THR A 540 -1.76 -10.87 24.19
N GLY A 541 -0.85 -10.56 23.26
CA GLY A 541 0.23 -11.48 22.87
C GLY A 541 -0.23 -12.68 22.04
N THR A 542 0.73 -13.51 21.63
CA THR A 542 0.50 -14.77 20.91
C THR A 542 0.37 -15.90 21.92
N LEU A 543 -0.78 -16.56 21.95
CA LEU A 543 -1.03 -17.70 22.82
C LEU A 543 -0.35 -18.96 22.21
N PRO A 544 0.42 -19.74 23.00
CA PRO A 544 1.09 -20.97 22.56
C PRO A 544 0.26 -21.97 21.74
N THR A 545 -1.00 -22.24 22.12
CA THR A 545 -1.80 -23.30 21.46
C THR A 545 -3.20 -22.87 21.01
N LEU A 546 -3.70 -21.70 21.43
CA LEU A 546 -4.97 -21.15 20.97
C LEU A 546 -4.78 -19.98 20.01
N ARG A 547 -5.65 -19.88 19.00
CA ARG A 547 -5.85 -18.61 18.32
C ARG A 547 -6.59 -17.66 19.25
N ARG A 548 -6.33 -16.36 19.12
CA ARG A 548 -6.96 -15.35 19.97
C ARG A 548 -8.48 -15.36 19.84
N GLU A 549 -8.99 -15.60 18.64
CA GLU A 549 -10.41 -15.74 18.37
C GLU A 549 -11.03 -16.95 19.07
N GLU A 550 -10.30 -18.08 19.14
CA GLU A 550 -10.73 -19.31 19.83
C GLU A 550 -10.76 -19.08 21.34
N ALA A 551 -9.72 -18.46 21.91
CA ALA A 551 -9.68 -18.12 23.33
C ALA A 551 -10.81 -17.16 23.75
N LYS A 552 -11.14 -16.18 22.90
CA LYS A 552 -12.31 -15.30 23.11
C LYS A 552 -13.61 -16.09 23.09
N ALA A 553 -13.80 -16.95 22.10
CA ALA A 553 -15.00 -17.78 22.00
C ALA A 553 -15.17 -18.71 23.23
N MET A 554 -14.07 -19.26 23.76
CA MET A 554 -14.08 -20.07 24.97
C MET A 554 -14.50 -19.27 26.21
N ALA A 555 -13.97 -18.05 26.39
CA ALA A 555 -14.40 -17.16 27.48
C ALA A 555 -15.87 -16.75 27.36
N GLU A 556 -16.31 -16.44 26.14
CA GLU A 556 -17.70 -16.07 25.86
C GLU A 556 -18.66 -17.26 26.09
N ALA A 557 -18.25 -18.49 25.75
CA ALA A 557 -19.01 -19.71 26.01
C ALA A 557 -19.16 -20.01 27.51
N ALA A 558 -18.14 -19.68 28.32
CA ALA A 558 -18.20 -19.74 29.79
C ALA A 558 -18.95 -18.54 30.43
N GLY A 559 -19.50 -17.65 29.61
CA GLY A 559 -20.35 -16.53 30.02
C GLY A 559 -19.65 -15.23 30.36
N ALA A 560 -18.35 -15.11 30.08
CA ALA A 560 -17.62 -13.87 30.25
C ALA A 560 -17.91 -12.85 29.12
N GLY A 561 -17.61 -11.58 29.38
CA GLY A 561 -17.43 -10.55 28.36
C GLY A 561 -15.97 -10.48 27.90
N THR A 562 -15.72 -9.95 26.70
CA THR A 562 -14.35 -9.67 26.25
C THR A 562 -14.14 -8.19 25.94
N ALA A 563 -12.96 -7.66 26.28
CA ALA A 563 -12.57 -6.28 26.05
C ALA A 563 -11.48 -6.19 24.99
N ASN A 564 -11.32 -5.00 24.39
CA ASN A 564 -10.23 -4.70 23.46
C ASN A 564 -9.16 -3.75 24.04
N GLY A 565 -9.47 -3.06 25.14
CA GLY A 565 -8.59 -2.10 25.80
C GLY A 565 -8.40 -2.42 27.28
N VAL A 566 -7.27 -1.96 27.86
CA VAL A 566 -6.98 -2.11 29.28
C VAL A 566 -7.67 -0.98 30.06
N THR A 567 -8.67 -1.33 30.87
CA THR A 567 -9.44 -0.42 31.75
C THR A 567 -9.56 -1.03 33.16
N ARG A 568 -9.92 -0.24 34.18
CA ARG A 568 -10.15 -0.75 35.55
C ARG A 568 -11.33 -1.71 35.67
N LYS A 569 -12.18 -1.81 34.64
CA LYS A 569 -13.36 -2.69 34.63
C LYS A 569 -13.04 -4.07 34.04
N VAL A 570 -11.83 -4.31 33.55
CA VAL A 570 -11.37 -5.63 33.09
C VAL A 570 -10.93 -6.44 34.30
N ASP A 571 -11.50 -7.64 34.48
CA ASP A 571 -11.16 -8.53 35.60
C ASP A 571 -9.87 -9.31 35.32
N TYR A 572 -9.72 -9.83 34.09
CA TYR A 572 -8.61 -10.72 33.72
C TYR A 572 -7.93 -10.29 32.41
N LEU A 573 -6.60 -10.31 32.39
CA LEU A 573 -5.79 -10.20 31.17
C LEU A 573 -5.14 -11.55 30.88
N VAL A 574 -5.52 -12.21 29.79
CA VAL A 574 -4.82 -13.39 29.29
C VAL A 574 -3.67 -12.94 28.39
N ALA A 575 -2.44 -13.17 28.84
CA ALA A 575 -1.22 -12.69 28.21
C ALA A 575 -0.39 -13.85 27.64
N GLY A 576 -0.22 -13.87 26.32
CA GLY A 576 0.73 -14.74 25.63
C GLY A 576 2.06 -14.05 25.33
N ASP A 577 2.90 -14.72 24.52
CA ASP A 577 4.19 -14.19 24.10
C ASP A 577 4.06 -12.82 23.44
N LYS A 578 5.00 -11.90 23.73
CA LYS A 578 5.01 -10.53 23.18
C LYS A 578 3.76 -9.70 23.52
N ALA A 579 3.19 -9.87 24.72
CA ALA A 579 2.02 -9.15 25.23
C ALA A 579 2.10 -7.60 25.20
N GLY A 580 3.31 -7.02 25.13
CA GLY A 580 3.56 -5.60 24.85
C GLY A 580 2.92 -4.63 25.85
N GLY A 581 2.67 -3.38 25.42
CA GLY A 581 2.21 -2.29 26.29
C GLY A 581 0.85 -2.47 27.00
N LYS A 582 0.03 -3.45 26.57
CA LYS A 582 -1.21 -3.80 27.30
C LYS A 582 -0.92 -4.53 28.61
N TYR A 583 0.11 -5.37 28.64
CA TYR A 583 0.57 -6.04 29.86
C TYR A 583 1.02 -5.03 30.90
N GLU A 584 1.91 -4.11 30.52
CA GLU A 584 2.42 -3.06 31.42
C GLU A 584 1.32 -2.14 31.95
N LYS A 585 0.29 -1.88 31.14
CA LYS A 585 -0.87 -1.08 31.56
C LYS A 585 -1.77 -1.85 32.53
N ALA A 586 -1.90 -3.17 32.36
CA ALA A 586 -2.72 -4.02 33.22
C ALA A 586 -2.08 -4.19 34.61
N VAL A 587 -0.76 -4.40 34.66
CA VAL A 587 0.01 -4.43 35.92
C VAL A 587 -0.20 -3.13 36.72
N ARG A 588 -0.12 -1.97 36.06
CA ARG A 588 -0.34 -0.66 36.71
C ARG A 588 -1.76 -0.45 37.23
N LEU A 589 -2.74 -1.11 36.64
CA LEU A 589 -4.15 -1.00 37.03
C LEU A 589 -4.58 -2.08 38.02
N GLY A 590 -3.68 -3.00 38.40
CA GLY A 590 -3.96 -4.08 39.35
C GLY A 590 -4.89 -5.16 38.79
N ILE A 591 -4.92 -5.34 37.47
CA ILE A 591 -5.74 -6.35 36.80
C ILE A 591 -5.06 -7.72 36.93
N THR A 592 -5.83 -8.77 37.22
CA THR A 592 -5.31 -10.14 37.33
C THR A 592 -4.81 -10.62 35.97
N ILE A 593 -3.58 -11.12 35.91
CA ILE A 593 -2.97 -11.58 34.65
C ILE A 593 -2.89 -13.09 34.68
N LEU A 594 -3.33 -13.72 33.60
CA LEU A 594 -3.30 -15.17 33.38
C LEU A 594 -2.46 -15.49 32.16
N ASN A 595 -1.74 -16.60 32.18
CA ASN A 595 -1.19 -17.23 30.98
C ASN A 595 -2.24 -18.15 30.31
N GLU A 596 -1.91 -18.75 29.17
CA GLU A 596 -2.86 -19.61 28.44
C GLU A 596 -3.30 -20.85 29.24
N GLU A 597 -2.38 -21.45 29.99
CA GLU A 597 -2.62 -22.65 30.78
C GLU A 597 -3.54 -22.32 31.96
N GLU A 598 -3.25 -21.26 32.70
CA GLU A 598 -4.09 -20.75 33.80
C GLU A 598 -5.49 -20.37 33.33
N PHE A 599 -5.61 -19.79 32.12
CA PHE A 599 -6.91 -19.51 31.51
C PHE A 599 -7.71 -20.79 31.22
N ARG A 600 -7.06 -21.84 30.73
CA ARG A 600 -7.71 -23.13 30.47
C ARG A 600 -8.08 -23.87 31.74
N GLU A 601 -7.20 -23.86 32.75
CA GLU A 601 -7.49 -24.42 34.07
C GLU A 601 -8.67 -23.70 34.72
N MET A 602 -8.74 -22.38 34.60
CA MET A 602 -9.87 -21.59 35.09
C MET A 602 -11.19 -21.98 34.41
N LEU A 603 -11.17 -22.30 33.12
CA LEU A 603 -12.34 -22.79 32.41
C LEU A 603 -12.70 -24.23 32.84
N ALA A 604 -11.71 -25.12 32.99
CA ALA A 604 -11.91 -26.53 33.32
C ALA A 604 -12.31 -26.78 34.79
N ALA A 605 -11.80 -25.98 35.73
CA ALA A 605 -12.09 -26.08 37.16
C ALA A 605 -13.52 -25.69 37.53
N GLN A 606 -14.32 -25.30 36.54
CA GLN A 606 -15.66 -24.76 36.72
C GLN A 606 -16.73 -25.59 35.99
N ASP A 607 -16.33 -26.64 35.26
CA ASP A 607 -17.20 -27.63 34.61
C ASP A 607 -17.45 -28.88 35.48
N GLY A 608 -16.94 -28.88 36.72
CA GLY A 608 -17.20 -29.89 37.77
C GLY A 608 -17.85 -29.25 38.99
#